data_AF-A0A831PKF7-F1
#
_entry.id   AF-A0A831PKF7-F1
#
_cell.length_a   1.000
_cell.length_b   1.000
_cell.length_c   1.000
_cell.angle_alpha   90.00
_cell.angle_beta   90.00
_cell.angle_gamma   90.00
#
_symmetry.space_group_name_H-M   'P 1'
#
loop_
_entity.id
_entity.type
_entity.pdbx_description
1 polymer ?
#
loop_
_entity_poly.entity_id
_entity_poly.type
_entity_poly.pdbx_seq_one_letter_code
_entity_poly.pdbx_strand_id
1 'polypeptide(L)'
;MEPICSKKKQELETCYKALEKRLMREENELCRIALIAWMQFATKKFGGLLYKQFKQLMPDMLGLRNRDGSLKIDCNEKAVCYEPLLCLKAYLLCRKRWMKKELEKLEPGTPYAHIARVIVGEAVIPEECGGLPPECR
;
A
#
# COMPACT_ATOMS: atom_id res chain seq x y z
N MET A 1 -13.88 31.62 -11.85
CA MET A 1 -13.91 30.70 -10.69
C MET A 1 -13.66 29.30 -11.20
N GLU A 2 -12.40 28.86 -11.18
CA GLU A 2 -12.12 27.44 -11.41
C GLU A 2 -12.71 26.66 -10.22
N PRO A 3 -13.40 25.53 -10.44
CA PRO A 3 -13.95 24.77 -9.35
C PRO A 3 -12.78 24.29 -8.47
N ILE A 4 -12.89 24.56 -7.18
CA ILE A 4 -11.97 24.14 -6.10
C ILE A 4 -11.74 22.60 -6.10
N CYS A 5 -12.54 21.85 -6.87
CA CYS A 5 -12.41 20.41 -7.12
C CYS A 5 -11.28 20.03 -8.11
N SER A 6 -10.91 20.91 -9.04
CA SER A 6 -9.91 20.65 -10.10
C SER A 6 -8.49 20.53 -9.55
N LYS A 7 -8.07 21.52 -8.74
CA LYS A 7 -6.70 21.63 -8.25
C LYS A 7 -6.30 20.49 -7.31
N LYS A 8 -7.16 20.14 -6.36
CA LYS A 8 -6.93 19.02 -5.42
C LYS A 8 -6.87 17.67 -6.13
N LYS A 9 -7.66 17.50 -7.19
CA LYS A 9 -7.61 16.31 -8.05
C LYS A 9 -6.27 16.24 -8.78
N GLN A 10 -5.81 17.36 -9.35
CA GLN A 10 -4.54 17.45 -10.05
C GLN A 10 -3.33 17.18 -9.14
N GLU A 11 -3.34 17.71 -7.92
CA GLU A 11 -2.30 17.45 -6.89
C GLU A 11 -2.22 15.96 -6.57
N LEU A 12 -3.36 15.33 -6.27
CA LEU A 12 -3.40 13.90 -5.99
C LEU A 12 -3.00 13.04 -7.22
N GLU A 13 -3.29 13.49 -8.45
CA GLU A 13 -2.93 12.75 -9.68
C GLU A 13 -1.42 12.80 -9.90
N THR A 14 -0.84 13.96 -9.62
CA THR A 14 0.61 14.17 -9.65
C THR A 14 1.30 13.30 -8.59
N CYS A 15 0.77 13.28 -7.36
CA CYS A 15 1.25 12.39 -6.30
C CYS A 15 1.17 10.91 -6.72
N TYR A 16 0.03 10.46 -7.27
CA TYR A 16 -0.14 9.07 -7.70
C TYR A 16 0.86 8.68 -8.79
N LYS A 17 1.05 9.54 -9.81
CA LYS A 17 2.03 9.31 -10.88
C LYS A 17 3.47 9.29 -10.36
N ALA A 18 3.81 10.11 -9.38
CA ALA A 18 5.13 10.10 -8.75
C ALA A 18 5.38 8.77 -8.01
N LEU A 19 4.39 8.30 -7.24
CA LEU A 19 4.45 7.00 -6.56
C LEU A 19 4.55 5.83 -7.56
N GLU A 20 3.77 5.84 -8.62
CA GLU A 20 3.79 4.82 -9.68
C GLU A 20 5.16 4.74 -10.37
N LYS A 21 5.73 5.89 -10.75
CA LYS A 21 7.08 5.96 -11.33
C LYS A 21 8.14 5.38 -10.40
N ARG A 22 8.02 5.62 -9.09
CA ARG A 22 8.96 5.07 -8.11
C ARG A 22 8.77 3.56 -7.93
N LEU A 23 7.52 3.09 -7.87
CA LEU A 23 7.20 1.67 -7.77
C LEU A 23 7.75 0.85 -8.95
N MET A 24 7.80 1.42 -10.16
CA MET A 24 8.37 0.74 -11.33
C MET A 24 9.90 0.54 -11.25
N ARG A 25 10.61 1.32 -10.42
CA ARG A 25 12.08 1.27 -10.28
C ARG A 25 12.53 0.64 -8.97
N GLU A 26 11.61 0.47 -8.02
CA GLU A 26 11.91 -0.07 -6.70
C GLU A 26 11.98 -1.59 -6.76
N GLU A 27 13.13 -2.14 -6.39
CA GLU A 27 13.40 -3.58 -6.31
C GLU A 27 13.21 -4.11 -4.89
N ASN A 28 13.35 -3.26 -3.87
CA ASN A 28 13.18 -3.67 -2.48
C ASN A 28 11.70 -3.92 -2.16
N GLU A 29 11.34 -5.16 -1.90
CA GLU A 29 9.95 -5.59 -1.71
C GLU A 29 9.23 -4.85 -0.56
N LEU A 30 9.93 -4.54 0.53
CA LEU A 30 9.36 -3.78 1.65
C LEU A 30 9.05 -2.34 1.25
N CYS A 31 9.94 -1.70 0.49
CA CYS A 31 9.72 -0.36 -0.04
C CYS A 31 8.61 -0.34 -1.11
N ARG A 32 8.50 -1.38 -1.95
CA ARG A 32 7.37 -1.57 -2.87
C ARG A 32 6.05 -1.63 -2.12
N ILE A 33 5.97 -2.39 -1.02
CA ILE A 33 4.79 -2.48 -0.16
C ILE A 33 4.45 -1.11 0.46
N ALA A 34 5.45 -0.37 0.94
CA ALA A 34 5.26 0.98 1.50
C ALA A 34 4.68 1.95 0.46
N LEU A 35 5.19 1.91 -0.77
CA LEU A 35 4.70 2.69 -1.90
C LEU A 35 3.24 2.33 -2.24
N ILE A 36 2.92 1.04 -2.37
CA ILE A 36 1.56 0.57 -2.65
C ILE A 36 0.59 0.98 -1.53
N ALA A 37 1.03 0.94 -0.27
CA ALA A 37 0.24 1.42 0.86
C ALA A 37 -0.11 2.91 0.70
N TRP A 38 0.87 3.75 0.39
CA TRP A 38 0.65 5.18 0.13
C TRP A 38 -0.22 5.45 -1.10
N MET A 39 -0.07 4.67 -2.17
CA MET A 39 -0.98 4.73 -3.31
C MET A 39 -2.41 4.36 -2.89
N GLN A 40 -2.61 3.39 -1.99
CA GLN A 40 -3.93 3.07 -1.43
C GLN A 40 -4.53 4.25 -0.66
N PHE A 41 -3.72 4.94 0.15
CA PHE A 41 -4.15 6.14 0.88
C PHE A 41 -4.52 7.28 -0.07
N ALA A 42 -3.67 7.57 -1.07
CA ALA A 42 -3.92 8.61 -2.07
C ALA A 42 -5.20 8.33 -2.87
N THR A 43 -5.36 7.11 -3.40
CA THR A 43 -6.54 6.71 -4.18
C THR A 43 -7.81 6.70 -3.35
N LYS A 44 -7.75 6.35 -2.06
CA LYS A 44 -8.92 6.45 -1.16
C LYS A 44 -9.37 7.90 -0.97
N LYS A 45 -8.45 8.87 -0.93
CA LYS A 45 -8.77 10.31 -0.86
C LYS A 45 -9.41 10.83 -2.15
N PHE A 46 -9.06 10.28 -3.30
CA PHE A 46 -9.73 10.58 -4.58
C PHE A 46 -11.14 10.00 -4.67
N GLY A 47 -11.34 8.79 -4.17
CA GLY A 47 -12.54 8.01 -4.41
C GLY A 47 -12.75 7.68 -5.90
N GLY A 48 -13.96 7.26 -6.25
CA GLY A 48 -14.38 7.09 -7.64
C GLY A 48 -13.67 5.97 -8.41
N LEU A 49 -13.48 6.19 -9.72
CA LEU A 49 -12.98 5.18 -10.66
C LEU A 49 -11.52 4.78 -10.39
N LEU A 50 -10.66 5.74 -10.04
CA LEU A 50 -9.25 5.48 -9.77
C LEU A 50 -9.08 4.52 -8.57
N TYR A 51 -9.83 4.73 -7.50
CA TYR A 51 -9.83 3.80 -6.36
C TYR A 51 -10.30 2.39 -6.74
N LYS A 52 -11.33 2.28 -7.60
CA LYS A 52 -11.83 0.98 -8.08
C LYS A 52 -10.78 0.26 -8.93
N GLN A 53 -10.15 0.95 -9.87
CA GLN A 53 -9.10 0.40 -10.72
C GLN A 53 -7.88 -0.04 -9.89
N PHE A 54 -7.45 0.82 -8.96
CA PHE A 54 -6.34 0.49 -8.06
C PHE A 54 -6.63 -0.76 -7.23
N LYS A 55 -7.85 -0.91 -6.69
CA LYS A 55 -8.27 -2.12 -5.98
C LYS A 55 -8.22 -3.38 -6.85
N GLN A 56 -8.55 -3.28 -8.13
CA GLN A 56 -8.52 -4.42 -9.04
C GLN A 56 -7.08 -4.87 -9.35
N LEU A 57 -6.14 -3.93 -9.46
CA LEU A 57 -4.72 -4.20 -9.77
C LEU A 57 -3.89 -4.55 -8.53
N MET A 58 -4.39 -4.25 -7.33
CA MET A 58 -3.66 -4.45 -6.08
C MET A 58 -3.15 -5.88 -5.85
N PRO A 59 -3.93 -6.95 -6.11
CA PRO A 59 -3.42 -8.31 -5.98
C PRO A 59 -2.18 -8.57 -6.85
N ASP A 60 -2.17 -8.01 -8.07
CA ASP A 60 -1.06 -8.16 -9.03
C ASP A 60 0.18 -7.40 -8.56
N MET A 61 0.02 -6.15 -8.12
CA MET A 61 1.12 -5.34 -7.60
C MET A 61 1.78 -5.94 -6.36
N LEU A 62 1.01 -6.67 -5.53
CA LEU A 62 1.50 -7.37 -4.34
C LEU A 62 2.06 -8.77 -4.65
N GLY A 63 1.94 -9.25 -5.90
CA GLY A 63 2.31 -10.60 -6.29
C GLY A 63 1.41 -11.69 -5.71
N LEU A 64 0.18 -11.34 -5.29
CA LEU A 64 -0.81 -12.21 -4.66
C LEU A 64 -1.78 -12.85 -5.65
N ARG A 65 -1.67 -12.57 -6.96
CA ARG A 65 -2.47 -13.23 -7.99
C ARG A 65 -1.73 -14.43 -8.60
N ASN A 66 -2.45 -15.54 -8.75
CA ASN A 66 -2.02 -16.71 -9.52
C ASN A 66 -2.15 -16.47 -11.02
N ARG A 67 -1.53 -17.34 -11.82
CA ARG A 67 -1.59 -17.26 -13.29
C ARG A 67 -3.01 -17.45 -13.82
N ASP A 68 -3.86 -18.19 -13.11
CA ASP A 68 -5.27 -18.43 -13.43
C ASP A 68 -6.20 -17.29 -12.99
N GLY A 69 -5.65 -16.23 -12.38
CA GLY A 69 -6.40 -15.08 -11.92
C GLY A 69 -6.89 -15.17 -10.47
N SER A 70 -6.78 -16.33 -9.81
CA SER A 70 -7.16 -16.54 -8.42
C SER A 70 -6.20 -15.89 -7.43
N LEU A 71 -6.61 -15.71 -6.17
CA LEU A 71 -5.74 -15.19 -5.11
C LEU A 71 -4.90 -16.32 -4.50
N LYS A 72 -3.63 -16.02 -4.21
CA LYS A 72 -2.69 -16.92 -3.51
C LYS A 72 -2.97 -17.08 -2.01
N ILE A 73 -3.89 -16.29 -1.47
CA ILE A 73 -4.18 -16.23 -0.04
C ILE A 73 -5.69 -16.27 0.20
N ASP A 74 -6.09 -16.79 1.36
CA ASP A 74 -7.42 -16.59 1.93
C ASP A 74 -7.34 -15.56 3.07
N CYS A 75 -8.14 -14.50 2.98
CA CYS A 75 -8.24 -13.45 4.00
C CYS A 75 -8.75 -13.93 5.37
N ASN A 76 -9.25 -15.16 5.48
CA ASN A 76 -9.71 -15.77 6.73
C ASN A 76 -8.72 -16.78 7.29
N GLU A 77 -7.68 -17.15 6.54
CA GLU A 77 -6.65 -18.10 6.97
C GLU A 77 -5.60 -17.40 7.83
N LYS A 78 -5.46 -17.81 9.09
CA LYS A 78 -4.50 -17.20 10.03
C LYS A 78 -3.04 -17.45 9.65
N ALA A 79 -2.75 -18.58 8.99
CA ALA A 79 -1.40 -18.96 8.60
C ALA A 79 -0.74 -17.96 7.63
N VAL A 80 -1.54 -17.16 6.91
CA VAL A 80 -1.06 -16.05 6.06
C VAL A 80 -0.17 -15.07 6.82
N CYS A 81 -0.37 -14.92 8.14
CA CYS A 81 0.43 -14.03 8.98
C CYS A 81 1.57 -14.72 9.77
N TYR A 82 1.89 -15.98 9.46
CA TYR A 82 3.10 -16.62 10.02
C TYR A 82 4.38 -16.10 9.35
N GLU A 83 4.26 -15.62 8.12
CA GLU A 83 5.34 -14.96 7.39
C GLU A 83 5.05 -13.45 7.34
N PRO A 84 5.92 -12.59 7.92
CA PRO A 84 5.64 -11.16 8.06
C PRO A 84 5.40 -10.43 6.74
N LEU A 85 6.17 -10.73 5.68
CA LEU A 85 6.04 -10.08 4.38
C LEU A 85 4.68 -10.38 3.75
N LEU A 86 4.25 -11.64 3.80
CA LEU A 86 2.94 -12.08 3.34
C LEU A 86 1.82 -11.44 4.16
N CYS A 87 1.98 -11.32 5.49
CA CYS A 87 1.01 -10.64 6.35
C CYS A 87 0.82 -9.16 5.94
N LEU A 88 1.91 -8.43 5.67
CA LEU A 88 1.88 -7.04 5.23
C LEU A 88 1.08 -6.89 3.92
N LYS A 89 1.41 -7.73 2.92
CA LYS A 89 0.71 -7.77 1.63
C LYS A 89 -0.76 -8.13 1.79
N ALA A 90 -1.05 -9.18 2.55
CA ALA A 90 -2.41 -9.64 2.80
C ALA A 90 -3.25 -8.58 3.50
N TYR A 91 -2.68 -7.87 4.49
CA TYR A 91 -3.40 -6.83 5.20
C TYR A 91 -3.79 -5.66 4.30
N LEU A 92 -2.95 -5.24 3.35
CA LEU A 92 -3.29 -4.22 2.36
C LEU A 92 -4.55 -4.56 1.56
N LEU A 93 -4.72 -5.85 1.23
CA LEU A 93 -5.85 -6.36 0.46
C LEU A 93 -7.08 -6.60 1.35
N CYS A 94 -6.91 -7.35 2.44
CA CYS A 94 -7.99 -7.92 3.25
C CYS A 94 -8.50 -6.97 4.36
N ARG A 95 -7.61 -6.11 4.90
CA ARG A 95 -7.89 -5.15 5.98
C ARG A 95 -8.62 -5.73 7.20
N LYS A 96 -8.39 -7.00 7.54
CA LYS A 96 -9.03 -7.66 8.69
C LYS A 96 -8.43 -7.16 10.00
N ARG A 97 -9.27 -6.97 11.02
CA ARG A 97 -8.85 -6.52 12.36
C ARG A 97 -7.82 -7.46 13.00
N TRP A 98 -7.95 -8.77 12.80
CA TRP A 98 -7.02 -9.75 13.35
C TRP A 98 -5.62 -9.63 12.73
N MET A 99 -5.51 -9.38 11.43
CA MET A 99 -4.23 -9.15 10.76
C MET A 99 -3.55 -7.88 11.29
N LYS A 100 -4.32 -6.80 11.54
CA LYS A 100 -3.77 -5.58 12.17
C LYS A 100 -3.09 -5.92 13.50
N LYS A 101 -3.75 -6.72 14.34
CA LYS A 101 -3.19 -7.15 15.63
C LYS A 101 -1.92 -7.97 15.50
N GLU A 102 -1.77 -8.77 14.45
CA GLU A 102 -0.52 -9.51 14.20
C GLU A 102 0.60 -8.56 13.76
N LEU A 103 0.30 -7.59 12.90
CA LEU A 103 1.27 -6.56 12.48
C LEU A 103 1.74 -5.67 13.65
N GLU A 104 0.84 -5.35 14.59
CA GLU A 104 1.16 -4.58 15.81
C GLU A 104 2.08 -5.35 16.78
N LYS A 105 2.18 -6.68 16.68
CA LYS A 105 3.06 -7.51 17.51
C LYS A 105 4.46 -7.69 16.92
N LEU A 106 4.72 -7.21 15.70
CA LEU A 106 6.03 -7.31 15.08
C LEU A 106 7.07 -6.62 15.96
N GLU A 107 8.26 -7.22 16.05
CA GLU A 107 9.33 -6.73 16.90
C GLU A 107 9.72 -5.29 16.53
N PRO A 108 9.70 -4.35 17.49
CA PRO A 108 10.05 -2.96 17.24
C PRO A 108 11.46 -2.81 16.65
N GLY A 109 11.64 -1.86 15.73
CA GLY A 109 12.93 -1.60 15.08
C GLY A 109 13.26 -2.55 13.92
N THR A 110 12.43 -3.57 13.67
CA THR A 110 12.58 -4.39 12.46
C THR A 110 12.04 -3.66 11.22
N PRO A 111 12.60 -3.93 10.01
CA PRO A 111 12.06 -3.39 8.76
C PRO A 111 10.57 -3.70 8.57
N TYR A 112 10.11 -4.89 8.97
CA TYR A 112 8.70 -5.26 8.90
C TYR A 112 7.82 -4.40 9.81
N ALA A 113 8.25 -4.12 11.04
CA ALA A 113 7.51 -3.25 11.96
C ALA A 113 7.44 -1.81 11.44
N HIS A 114 8.51 -1.29 10.82
CA HIS A 114 8.48 0.02 10.18
C HIS A 114 7.43 0.07 9.07
N ILE A 115 7.43 -0.91 8.16
CA ILE A 115 6.45 -0.96 7.07
C ILE A 115 5.03 -1.21 7.58
N ALA A 116 4.85 -2.02 8.62
CA ALA A 116 3.55 -2.23 9.26
C ALA A 116 2.89 -0.90 9.67
N ARG A 117 3.66 -0.01 10.33
CA ARG A 117 3.21 1.33 10.73
C ARG A 117 2.76 2.17 9.54
N VAL A 118 3.45 2.07 8.39
CA VAL A 118 3.04 2.73 7.14
C VAL A 118 1.68 2.21 6.67
N ILE A 119 1.51 0.88 6.59
CA ILE A 119 0.29 0.26 6.06
C ILE A 119 -0.93 0.53 6.95
N VAL A 120 -0.75 0.61 8.27
CA VAL A 120 -1.84 0.97 9.20
C VAL A 120 -2.12 2.48 9.23
N GLY A 121 -1.27 3.30 8.62
CA GLY A 121 -1.43 4.76 8.50
C GLY A 121 -0.88 5.56 9.68
N GLU A 122 0.03 4.97 10.45
CA GLU A 122 0.68 5.60 11.61
C GLU A 122 2.04 6.22 11.26
N ALA A 123 2.54 5.99 10.04
CA ALA A 123 3.80 6.53 9.54
C ALA A 123 3.74 6.85 8.04
N VAL A 124 4.68 7.69 7.58
CA VAL A 124 4.93 7.95 6.15
C VAL A 124 5.93 6.95 5.57
N ILE A 125 6.15 6.97 4.25
CA ILE A 125 7.17 6.13 3.63
C ILE A 125 8.54 6.43 4.26
N PRO A 126 9.29 5.42 4.74
CA PRO A 126 10.57 5.64 5.39
C PRO A 126 11.62 6.24 4.44
N GLU A 127 12.61 6.95 4.99
CA GLU A 127 13.69 7.57 4.20
C GLU A 127 14.59 6.52 3.54
N GLU A 128 14.75 5.35 4.16
CA GLU A 128 15.44 4.20 3.54
C GLU A 128 14.75 3.70 2.26
N CYS A 129 13.46 4.01 2.09
CA CYS A 129 12.71 3.75 0.88
C CYS A 129 12.65 4.96 -0.06
N GLY A 130 13.35 6.06 0.25
CA GLY A 130 13.31 7.32 -0.50
C GLY A 130 12.22 8.31 -0.07
N GLY A 131 11.63 8.12 1.12
CA GLY A 131 10.72 9.08 1.75
C GLY A 131 9.39 9.27 1.01
N LEU A 132 8.62 10.28 1.40
CA LEU A 132 7.39 10.68 0.70
C LEU A 132 7.74 11.65 -0.45
N PRO A 133 7.28 11.41 -1.70
CA PRO A 133 7.52 12.32 -2.82
C PRO A 133 7.01 13.74 -2.50
N PRO A 134 7.72 14.81 -2.94
CA PRO A 134 7.29 16.19 -2.70
C PRO A 134 5.86 16.47 -3.17
N GLU A 135 5.42 15.83 -4.25
CA GLU A 135 4.09 15.98 -4.84
C GLU A 135 2.97 15.39 -3.97
N CYS A 136 3.32 14.59 -2.96
CA CYS A 136 2.40 13.96 -2.02
C CYS A 136 2.37 14.64 -0.64
N ARG A 137 3.13 15.74 -0.46
CA ARG A 137 3.21 16.49 0.81
C ARG A 137 2.05 17.45 0.99
#